data_AF-A0A7S0RD88-F1
#
_entry.id   AF-A0A7S0RD88-F1
#
_cell.length_a   1.000
_cell.length_b   1.000
_cell.length_c   1.000
_cell.angle_alpha   90.00
_cell.angle_beta   90.00
_cell.angle_gamma   90.00
#
_symmetry.space_group_name_H-M   'P 1'
#
loop_
_entity.id
_entity.type
_entity.pdbx_description
1 polymer ?
#
loop_
_entity_poly.entity_id
_entity_poly.type
_entity_poly.pdbx_seq_one_letter_code
_entity_poly.pdbx_strand_id
1 'polypeptide(L)'
;YTYSSRHLMRVYPGGLRIDSSNYDPSEAWTLGASLAALNWQNWDKPLWINQAMFSGNAGCGYVLKPSWMLPGPNTVGRNPLPQRLPGTLRVHVYGAFCSQ
;
A
#
# COMPACT_ATOMS: atom_id res chain seq x y z
N TYR A 1 4.83 8.98 -10.13
CA TYR A 1 5.60 9.25 -8.90
C TYR A 1 6.34 10.58 -8.88
N THR A 2 6.44 11.35 -9.97
CA THR A 2 7.22 12.63 -10.00
C THR A 2 6.86 13.60 -8.87
N TYR A 3 5.56 13.75 -8.56
CA TYR A 3 5.11 14.59 -7.46
C TYR A 3 5.39 13.92 -6.10
N SER A 4 4.91 12.68 -5.92
CA SER A 4 4.95 11.93 -4.66
C SER A 4 6.33 11.38 -4.25
N SER A 5 7.33 11.53 -5.11
CA SER A 5 8.74 11.26 -4.79
C SER A 5 9.40 12.44 -4.06
N ARG A 6 8.84 13.65 -4.20
CA ARG A 6 9.36 14.89 -3.58
C ARG A 6 8.39 15.51 -2.57
N HIS A 7 7.13 15.06 -2.55
CA HIS A 7 6.08 15.60 -1.69
C HIS A 7 5.32 14.47 -1.01
N LEU A 8 4.75 14.78 0.15
CA LEU A 8 3.79 13.90 0.82
C LEU A 8 2.41 14.07 0.16
N MET A 9 1.72 12.96 -0.02
CA MET A 9 0.35 12.92 -0.50
C MET A 9 -0.48 12.10 0.47
N ARG A 10 -1.62 12.65 0.88
CA ARG A 10 -2.60 12.03 1.76
C ARG A 10 -3.91 11.78 1.02
N VAL A 11 -4.45 10.57 1.18
CA VAL A 11 -5.76 10.15 0.65
C VAL A 11 -6.65 9.77 1.83
N TYR A 12 -7.92 10.12 1.78
CA TYR A 12 -8.92 9.85 2.82
C TYR A 12 -10.20 9.27 2.19
N PRO A 13 -11.03 8.53 2.94
CA PRO A 13 -12.31 8.04 2.45
C PRO A 13 -13.22 9.19 2.01
N GLY A 14 -13.96 9.02 0.92
CA GLY A 14 -14.88 10.07 0.44
C GLY A 14 -15.93 10.44 1.50
N GLY A 15 -16.23 11.73 1.64
CA GLY A 15 -17.08 12.25 2.72
C GLY A 15 -18.53 11.74 2.76
N LEU A 16 -19.01 11.12 1.67
CA LEU A 16 -20.33 10.47 1.62
C LEU A 16 -20.35 9.08 2.29
N ARG A 17 -19.20 8.56 2.75
CA ARG A 17 -19.10 7.28 3.47
C ARG A 17 -19.48 7.46 4.94
N ILE A 18 -20.76 7.69 5.16
CA ILE A 18 -21.36 7.88 6.49
C ILE A 18 -21.25 6.59 7.33
N ASP A 19 -21.19 5.43 6.67
CA ASP A 19 -21.02 4.11 7.29
C ASP A 19 -19.58 3.83 7.79
N SER A 20 -18.66 4.79 7.64
CA SER A 20 -17.24 4.64 7.98
C SER A 20 -16.53 3.50 7.21
N SER A 21 -17.08 3.08 6.06
CA SER A 21 -16.43 2.10 5.18
C SER A 21 -15.08 2.61 4.66
N ASN A 22 -14.10 1.71 4.55
CA ASN A 22 -12.81 2.01 3.98
C ASN A 22 -12.76 1.76 2.45
N TYR A 23 -11.85 2.46 1.76
CA TYR A 23 -11.44 2.14 0.39
C TYR A 23 -10.25 1.18 0.40
N ASP A 24 -9.90 0.57 -0.74
CA ASP A 24 -8.69 -0.25 -0.84
C ASP A 24 -7.43 0.65 -0.81
N PRO A 25 -6.58 0.59 0.24
CA PRO A 25 -5.43 1.47 0.35
C PRO A 25 -4.34 1.18 -0.70
N SER A 26 -4.37 0.00 -1.34
CA SER A 26 -3.40 -0.42 -2.36
C SER A 26 -3.43 0.48 -3.60
N GLU A 27 -4.60 1.02 -3.94
CA GLU A 27 -4.76 1.96 -5.05
C GLU A 27 -3.98 3.26 -4.78
N ALA A 28 -4.10 3.80 -3.57
CA ALA A 28 -3.39 5.01 -3.16
C ALA A 28 -1.87 4.80 -3.17
N TRP A 29 -1.38 3.67 -2.62
CA TRP A 29 0.06 3.35 -2.61
C TRP A 29 0.60 3.10 -4.01
N THR A 30 -0.17 2.46 -4.90
CA THR A 30 0.23 2.25 -6.30
C THR A 30 0.39 3.57 -7.06
N LEU A 31 -0.30 4.64 -6.65
CA LEU A 31 -0.10 6.00 -7.18
C LEU A 31 1.02 6.77 -6.45
N GLY A 32 1.57 6.20 -5.39
CA GLY A 32 2.68 6.72 -4.60
C GLY A 32 2.26 7.59 -3.43
N ALA A 33 0.97 7.59 -3.04
CA ALA A 33 0.53 8.30 -1.84
C ALA A 33 1.31 7.81 -0.62
N SER A 34 1.79 8.74 0.21
CA SER A 34 2.57 8.38 1.42
C SER A 34 1.65 8.06 2.59
N LEU A 35 0.43 8.59 2.58
CA LEU A 35 -0.52 8.50 3.69
C LEU A 35 -1.89 8.07 3.15
N ALA A 36 -2.18 6.77 3.19
CA ALA A 36 -3.52 6.24 2.92
C ALA A 36 -4.29 6.19 4.26
N ALA A 37 -5.09 7.21 4.54
CA ALA A 37 -5.84 7.29 5.79
C ALA A 37 -7.07 6.38 5.73
N LEU A 38 -7.25 5.55 6.75
CA LEU A 38 -8.37 4.62 6.93
C LEU A 38 -9.04 4.88 8.28
N ASN A 39 -10.32 4.52 8.38
CA ASN A 39 -11.07 4.47 9.62
C ASN A 39 -10.68 3.21 10.39
N TRP A 40 -10.10 3.37 11.58
CA TRP A 40 -9.63 2.25 12.41
C TRP A 40 -10.73 1.60 13.26
N GLN A 41 -11.91 2.23 13.33
CA GLN A 41 -13.05 1.74 14.10
C GLN A 41 -13.65 0.44 13.53
N ASN A 42 -13.48 0.20 12.22
CA ASN A 42 -14.04 -0.94 11.50
C ASN A 42 -12.93 -1.91 11.09
N TRP A 43 -12.88 -3.10 11.69
CA TRP A 43 -11.86 -4.11 11.37
C TRP A 43 -12.19 -4.88 10.08
N ASP A 44 -12.07 -4.20 8.94
CA ASP A 44 -12.44 -4.67 7.62
C ASP A 44 -11.23 -5.08 6.76
N LYS A 45 -11.52 -5.62 5.55
CA LYS A 45 -10.49 -6.06 4.60
C LYS A 45 -9.44 -4.98 4.29
N PRO A 46 -9.80 -3.70 4.03
CA PRO A 46 -8.84 -2.61 3.92
C PRO A 46 -7.89 -2.47 5.10
N LEU A 47 -8.37 -2.58 6.34
CA LEU A 47 -7.49 -2.57 7.52
C LEU A 47 -6.59 -3.81 7.58
N TRP A 48 -7.05 -5.00 7.16
CA TRP A 48 -6.18 -6.18 7.08
C TRP A 48 -5.02 -5.96 6.08
N ILE A 49 -5.31 -5.34 4.94
CA ILE A 49 -4.29 -4.96 3.95
C ILE A 49 -3.32 -3.92 4.55
N ASN A 50 -3.84 -2.93 5.28
CA ASN A 50 -3.02 -1.94 5.99
C ASN A 50 -2.09 -2.60 7.01
N GLN A 51 -2.62 -3.50 7.84
CA GLN A 51 -1.83 -4.25 8.81
C GLN A 51 -0.75 -5.11 8.13
N ALA A 52 -1.09 -5.78 7.03
CA ALA A 52 -0.14 -6.58 6.26
C ALA A 52 0.98 -5.71 5.66
N MET A 53 0.66 -4.57 5.04
CA MET A 53 1.64 -3.64 4.47
C MET A 53 2.63 -3.15 5.54
N PHE A 54 2.11 -2.70 6.68
CA PHE A 54 2.92 -2.14 7.76
C PHE A 54 3.49 -3.17 8.73
N SER A 55 3.27 -4.48 8.52
CA SER A 55 4.02 -5.53 9.22
C SER A 55 5.50 -5.58 8.82
N GLY A 56 5.83 -5.03 7.63
CA GLY A 56 7.20 -4.83 7.20
C GLY A 56 7.95 -3.82 8.08
N ASN A 57 9.28 -3.79 7.97
CA ASN A 57 10.15 -2.87 8.72
C ASN A 57 9.87 -2.86 10.24
N ALA A 58 9.71 -4.06 10.82
CA ALA A 58 9.46 -4.27 12.25
C ALA A 58 8.19 -3.60 12.79
N GLY A 59 7.18 -3.32 11.95
CA GLY A 59 5.92 -2.77 12.45
C GLY A 59 5.97 -1.28 12.79
N CYS A 60 7.04 -0.55 12.41
CA CYS A 60 7.24 0.82 12.88
C CYS A 60 6.32 1.86 12.22
N GLY A 61 5.45 1.45 11.28
CA GLY A 61 4.57 2.33 10.53
C GLY A 61 5.21 3.00 9.31
N TYR A 62 6.47 2.69 8.98
CA TYR A 62 7.16 3.21 7.80
C TYR A 62 7.72 2.08 6.93
N VAL A 63 7.30 2.03 5.67
CA VAL A 63 7.82 1.10 4.66
C VAL A 63 8.39 1.92 3.50
N LEU A 64 9.64 1.67 3.13
CA LEU A 64 10.30 2.38 2.04
C LEU A 64 9.59 2.07 0.72
N LYS A 65 9.25 3.12 -0.05
CA LYS A 65 8.67 2.94 -1.40
C LYS A 65 9.67 2.22 -2.30
N PRO A 66 9.22 1.44 -3.29
CA PRO A 66 10.11 0.84 -4.28
C PRO A 66 10.99 1.90 -4.97
N SER A 67 12.23 1.54 -5.31
CA SER A 67 13.25 2.47 -5.86
C SER A 67 12.79 3.27 -7.09
N TRP A 68 11.97 2.67 -7.95
CA TRP A 68 11.39 3.30 -9.13
C TRP A 68 10.30 4.35 -8.81
N MET A 69 9.80 4.41 -7.58
CA MET A 69 8.93 5.49 -7.07
C MET A 69 9.71 6.61 -6.36
N LEU A 70 10.98 6.40 -6.03
CA LEU A 70 11.84 7.38 -5.34
C LEU A 70 12.52 8.34 -6.33
N PRO A 71 13.04 9.49 -5.88
CA PRO A 71 13.88 10.35 -6.73
C PRO A 71 15.11 9.58 -7.22
N GLY A 72 15.40 9.63 -8.52
CA GLY A 72 16.65 9.11 -9.07
C GLY A 72 17.82 10.08 -8.79
N PRO A 73 19.06 9.59 -8.73
CA PRO A 73 20.23 10.41 -8.41
C PRO A 73 20.50 11.53 -9.43
N ASN A 74 20.05 11.42 -10.68
CA ASN A 74 20.35 12.37 -11.76
C ASN A 74 19.16 12.68 -12.70
N THR A 75 17.91 12.45 -12.28
CA THR A 75 16.75 12.57 -13.18
C THR A 75 15.79 13.69 -12.77
N VAL A 76 15.65 14.67 -13.67
CA VAL A 76 14.54 15.65 -13.68
C VAL A 76 13.20 14.96 -14.09
N GLY A 77 13.23 13.67 -14.46
CA GLY A 77 12.09 12.87 -14.91
C GLY A 77 11.75 11.65 -14.03
N ARG A 78 10.77 10.83 -14.48
CA ARG A 78 10.41 9.57 -13.80
C ARG A 78 11.53 8.54 -13.94
N ASN A 79 11.83 7.82 -12.86
CA ASN A 79 12.57 6.56 -12.97
C ASN A 79 11.77 5.59 -13.85
N PRO A 80 12.43 4.83 -14.74
CA PRO A 80 11.75 3.82 -15.54
C PRO A 80 11.07 2.80 -14.64
N LEU A 81 9.91 2.30 -15.06
CA LEU A 81 9.27 1.18 -14.38
C LEU A 81 10.19 -0.04 -14.45
N PRO A 82 10.27 -0.85 -13.38
CA PRO A 82 11.08 -2.06 -13.41
C PRO A 82 10.55 -3.01 -14.48
N GLN A 83 11.45 -3.77 -15.10
CA GLN A 83 11.04 -4.82 -16.03
C GLN A 83 10.16 -5.84 -15.28
N ARG A 84 8.94 -6.05 -15.76
CA ARG A 84 8.04 -7.06 -15.22
C ARG A 84 8.45 -8.41 -15.77
N LEU A 85 9.28 -9.13 -15.01
CA LEU A 85 9.54 -10.54 -15.27
C LEU A 85 8.38 -11.35 -14.68
N PRO A 86 7.62 -12.11 -15.49
CA PRO A 86 6.55 -12.93 -14.98
C PRO A 86 7.13 -14.00 -14.04
N GLY A 87 6.68 -14.01 -12.79
CA GLY A 87 6.96 -15.06 -11.82
C GLY A 87 5.73 -15.92 -11.62
N THR A 88 5.91 -17.23 -11.42
CA THR A 88 4.80 -18.13 -11.07
C THR A 88 4.84 -18.42 -9.58
N LEU A 89 3.82 -17.97 -8.84
CA LEU A 89 3.58 -18.38 -7.46
C LEU A 89 2.54 -19.52 -7.47
N ARG A 90 2.90 -20.71 -6.98
CA ARG A 90 1.96 -21.82 -6.76
C ARG A 90 1.69 -21.96 -5.27
N VAL A 91 0.42 -21.97 -4.90
CA VAL A 91 -0.02 -22.15 -3.52
C VAL A 91 -0.85 -23.43 -3.46
N HIS A 92 -0.40 -24.40 -2.67
CA HIS A 92 -1.14 -25.64 -2.40
C HIS A 92 -1.66 -25.59 -0.96
N VAL A 93 -2.98 -25.65 -0.80
CA VAL A 93 -3.63 -25.68 0.52
C VAL A 93 -3.99 -27.11 0.84
N TYR A 94 -3.31 -27.71 1.83
CA TYR A 94 -3.48 -29.12 2.18
C TYR A 94 -4.48 -29.37 3.31
N GLY A 95 -4.77 -28.36 4.11
CA GLY A 95 -5.71 -28.46 5.23
C GLY A 95 -5.87 -27.12 5.94
N ALA A 96 -6.83 -27.08 6.85
CA ALA A 96 -7.08 -25.93 7.72
C ALA A 96 -7.51 -26.43 9.10
N PHE A 97 -7.23 -25.66 10.13
CA PHE A 97 -7.67 -25.93 11.50
C PHE A 97 -8.27 -24.66 12.09
N CYS A 98 -9.34 -24.81 12.88
CA CYS A 98 -9.97 -23.72 13.61
C CYS A 98 -10.34 -24.24 14.99
N SER A 99 -9.74 -23.68 16.05
CA SER A 99 -10.17 -23.89 17.42
C SER A 99 -11.19 -22.82 17.79
N GLN A 100 -12.35 -23.24 18.29
CA GLN A 100 -13.34 -22.35 18.90
C GLN A 100 -12.82 -21.76 20.21
#